data_AF-A0A2V0PIP6-F1
#
_entry.id   AF-A0A2V0PIP6-F1
#
_cell.length_a   1.000
_cell.length_b   1.000
_cell.length_c   1.000
_cell.angle_alpha   90.00
_cell.angle_beta   90.00
_cell.angle_gamma   90.00
#
_symmetry.space_group_name_H-M   'P 1'
#
loop_
_entity.id
_entity.type
_entity.pdbx_description
1 polymer ?
#
loop_
_entity_poly.entity_id
_entity_poly.type
_entity_poly.pdbx_seq_one_letter_code
_entity_poly.pdbx_strand_id
1 'polypeptide(L)'
;MDALSRLLWGWDARLHAPDQFGRVFVVTGANSGLGAEAALRLAERRATVVMGVRSLADGARAAEAIRARVAGAKLLVAHVDVASFTSVRAFASRVDASFPGGVHALINNAGVLNPPGRPAVTDDGLEVRTFGGGGG
;
A
#
# COMPACT_ATOMS: atom_id res chain seq x y z
N MET A 1 17.08 12.70 1.98
CA MET A 1 16.98 13.32 3.31
C MET A 1 18.37 13.57 3.84
N ASP A 2 18.66 14.80 4.26
CA ASP A 2 20.02 15.25 4.59
C ASP A 2 20.43 14.93 6.05
N ALA A 3 21.70 15.14 6.35
CA ALA A 3 22.28 14.93 7.68
C ALA A 3 21.69 15.87 8.77
N LEU A 4 21.13 17.01 8.36
CA LEU A 4 20.55 18.02 9.25
C LEU A 4 19.26 17.51 9.90
N SER A 5 18.43 16.79 9.15
CA SER A 5 17.21 16.17 9.69
C SER A 5 17.48 15.09 10.77
N ARG A 6 18.62 14.38 10.66
CA ARG A 6 19.03 13.34 11.63
C ARG A 6 19.52 13.93 12.94
N LEU A 7 20.25 15.05 12.87
CA LEU A 7 20.86 15.70 14.02
C LEU A 7 19.82 16.43 14.88
N LEU A 8 18.84 17.08 14.26
CA LEU A 8 17.88 17.95 14.95
C LEU A 8 16.73 17.19 15.63
N TRP A 9 16.30 16.06 15.05
CA TRP A 9 15.10 15.36 15.53
C TRP A 9 15.38 13.96 16.10
N GLY A 10 16.64 13.50 16.07
CA GLY A 10 17.02 12.14 16.51
C GLY A 10 16.33 11.01 15.72
N TRP A 11 15.63 11.35 14.63
CA TRP A 11 14.75 10.42 13.93
C TRP A 11 15.47 9.82 12.73
N ASP A 12 15.99 8.62 12.90
CA ASP A 12 16.35 7.75 11.78
C ASP A 12 15.32 6.62 11.68
N ALA A 13 14.46 6.69 10.66
CA ALA A 13 13.44 5.67 10.40
C ALA A 13 14.06 4.27 10.21
N ARG A 14 15.33 4.17 9.80
CA ARG A 14 16.06 2.89 9.66
C ARG A 14 16.50 2.32 11.01
N LEU A 15 16.72 3.17 12.01
CA LEU A 15 17.21 2.76 13.33
C LEU A 15 16.09 2.42 14.32
N HIS A 16 14.86 2.93 14.12
CA HIS A 16 13.82 2.88 15.17
C HIS A 16 12.66 1.90 14.93
N ALA A 17 12.42 1.45 13.69
CA ALA A 17 11.34 0.52 13.43
C ALA A 17 11.84 -0.94 13.52
N PRO A 18 11.26 -1.77 14.41
CA PRO A 18 11.74 -3.13 14.63
C PRO A 18 11.53 -4.01 13.39
N ASP A 19 12.30 -5.09 13.33
CA ASP A 19 12.12 -6.15 12.36
C ASP A 19 10.69 -6.71 12.40
N GLN A 20 10.17 -7.11 11.23
CA GLN A 20 8.79 -7.57 11.05
C GLN A 20 8.74 -9.00 10.47
N PHE A 21 9.80 -9.79 10.64
CA PHE A 21 9.82 -11.17 10.20
C PHE A 21 8.61 -11.95 10.73
N GLY A 22 8.00 -12.75 9.86
CA GLY A 22 6.82 -13.56 10.19
C GLY A 22 5.49 -12.78 10.19
N ARG A 23 5.52 -11.45 10.05
CA ARG A 23 4.31 -10.62 10.02
C ARG A 23 3.87 -10.34 8.59
N VAL A 24 2.55 -10.25 8.40
CA VAL A 24 1.88 -10.04 7.12
C VAL A 24 1.20 -8.69 7.12
N PHE A 25 1.50 -7.85 6.12
CA PHE A 25 0.95 -6.51 5.97
C PHE A 25 0.21 -6.40 4.64
N VAL A 26 -0.95 -5.76 4.65
CA VAL A 26 -1.65 -5.37 3.43
C VAL A 26 -1.45 -3.88 3.20
N VAL A 27 -1.03 -3.48 2.00
CA VAL A 27 -0.89 -2.07 1.61
C VAL A 27 -1.72 -1.84 0.34
N THR A 28 -2.71 -0.96 0.40
CA THR A 28 -3.50 -0.59 -0.79
C THR A 28 -2.86 0.58 -1.52
N GLY A 29 -2.97 0.62 -2.85
CA GLY A 29 -2.29 1.62 -3.68
C GLY A 29 -0.76 1.47 -3.66
N ALA A 30 -0.27 0.25 -3.48
CA ALA A 30 1.14 -0.04 -3.24
C ALA A 30 2.05 0.02 -4.50
N ASN A 31 1.52 0.43 -5.66
CA ASN A 31 2.29 0.53 -6.90
C ASN A 31 2.99 1.88 -7.09
N SER A 32 2.68 2.90 -6.29
CA SER A 32 3.27 4.25 -6.43
C SER A 32 3.28 5.04 -5.12
N GLY A 33 4.02 6.15 -5.11
CA GLY A 33 4.00 7.14 -4.03
C GLY A 33 4.31 6.54 -2.65
N LEU A 34 3.58 6.99 -1.63
CA LEU A 34 3.74 6.53 -0.25
C LEU A 34 3.42 5.04 -0.08
N GLY A 35 2.51 4.48 -0.87
CA GLY A 35 2.18 3.06 -0.82
C GLY A 35 3.36 2.17 -1.25
N ALA A 36 4.03 2.53 -2.34
CA ALA A 36 5.23 1.83 -2.80
C ALA A 36 6.40 1.98 -1.81
N GLU A 37 6.59 3.18 -1.26
CA GLU A 37 7.62 3.40 -0.23
C GLU A 37 7.31 2.60 1.04
N ALA A 38 6.05 2.56 1.49
CA ALA A 38 5.65 1.75 2.64
C ALA A 38 5.91 0.25 2.40
N ALA A 39 5.56 -0.27 1.21
CA ALA A 39 5.84 -1.65 0.83
C ALA A 39 7.35 -1.95 0.82
N LEU A 40 8.17 -1.04 0.29
CA LEU A 40 9.63 -1.14 0.34
C LEU A 40 10.15 -1.19 1.77
N ARG A 41 9.73 -0.26 2.64
CA ARG A 41 10.17 -0.19 4.04
C ARG A 41 9.77 -1.43 4.83
N LEU A 42 8.59 -1.98 4.58
CA LEU A 42 8.18 -3.25 5.20
C LEU A 42 9.00 -4.43 4.69
N ALA A 43 9.32 -4.47 3.39
CA ALA A 43 10.18 -5.50 2.81
C ALA A 43 11.61 -5.44 3.38
N GLU A 44 12.19 -4.24 3.52
CA GLU A 44 13.49 -4.02 4.19
C GLU A 44 13.53 -4.60 5.61
N ARG A 45 12.36 -4.73 6.26
CA ARG A 45 12.18 -5.30 7.61
C ARG A 45 11.66 -6.73 7.60
N ARG A 46 11.88 -7.46 6.50
CA ARG A 46 11.57 -8.89 6.33
C ARG A 46 10.08 -9.24 6.53
N ALA A 47 9.19 -8.26 6.43
CA ALA A 47 7.76 -8.51 6.44
C ALA A 47 7.33 -9.21 5.15
N THR A 48 6.21 -9.94 5.22
CA THR A 48 5.45 -10.34 4.03
C THR A 48 4.48 -9.22 3.68
N VAL A 49 4.52 -8.72 2.45
CA VAL A 49 3.70 -7.58 2.02
C VAL A 49 2.76 -8.00 0.90
N VAL A 50 1.46 -7.83 1.13
CA VAL A 50 0.42 -7.91 0.11
C VAL A 50 0.21 -6.52 -0.49
N MET A 51 0.63 -6.35 -1.73
CA MET A 51 0.50 -5.13 -2.51
C MET A 51 -0.87 -5.13 -3.21
N GLY A 52 -1.85 -4.50 -2.57
CA GLY A 52 -3.17 -4.27 -3.12
C GLY A 52 -3.13 -3.16 -4.17
N VAL A 53 -3.40 -3.50 -5.43
CA VAL A 53 -3.31 -2.57 -6.57
C VAL A 53 -4.50 -2.75 -7.51
N ARG A 54 -4.87 -1.67 -8.22
CA ARG A 54 -5.89 -1.75 -9.28
C ARG A 54 -5.33 -2.31 -10.58
N SER A 55 -4.12 -1.90 -10.97
CA SER A 55 -3.41 -2.46 -12.12
C SER A 55 -2.38 -3.49 -11.66
N LEU A 56 -2.64 -4.77 -11.95
CA LEU A 56 -1.69 -5.85 -11.65
C LEU A 56 -0.36 -5.66 -12.38
N ALA A 57 -0.38 -5.13 -13.61
CA ALA A 57 0.83 -4.85 -14.37
C ALA A 57 1.71 -3.79 -13.67
N ASP A 58 1.10 -2.73 -13.15
CA ASP A 58 1.83 -1.68 -12.45
C ASP A 58 2.35 -2.18 -11.09
N GLY A 59 1.54 -2.97 -10.39
CA GLY A 59 1.95 -3.63 -9.16
C GLY A 59 3.11 -4.60 -9.36
N ALA A 60 3.12 -5.37 -10.45
CA ALA A 60 4.21 -6.27 -10.80
C ALA A 60 5.51 -5.48 -11.04
N ARG A 61 5.46 -4.38 -11.81
CA ARG A 61 6.64 -3.52 -12.02
C ARG A 61 7.17 -2.92 -10.71
N ALA A 62 6.28 -2.46 -9.83
CA ALA A 62 6.66 -1.95 -8.51
C ALA A 62 7.28 -3.05 -7.63
N ALA A 63 6.72 -4.26 -7.63
CA ALA A 63 7.25 -5.39 -6.87
C ALA A 63 8.65 -5.79 -7.36
N GLU A 64 8.88 -5.83 -8.67
CA GLU A 64 10.21 -6.10 -9.23
C GLU A 64 11.24 -5.03 -8.85
N ALA A 65 10.85 -3.75 -8.89
CA ALA A 65 11.71 -2.66 -8.44
C ALA A 65 12.08 -2.78 -6.94
N ILE A 66 11.16 -3.26 -6.10
CA ILE A 66 11.44 -3.52 -4.69
C ILE A 66 12.36 -4.75 -4.53
N ARG A 67 12.09 -5.85 -5.24
CA ARG A 67 12.93 -7.07 -5.19
C ARG A 67 14.35 -6.82 -5.65
N ALA A 68 14.55 -5.94 -6.63
CA ALA A 68 15.88 -5.51 -7.07
C ALA A 68 16.66 -4.75 -5.98
N ARG A 69 15.96 -4.10 -5.04
CA ARG A 69 16.56 -3.33 -3.93
C ARG A 69 16.68 -4.13 -2.64
N VAL A 70 15.79 -5.10 -2.43
CA VAL A 70 15.70 -5.90 -1.21
C VAL A 70 15.70 -7.38 -1.59
N ALA A 71 16.88 -7.99 -1.54
CA ALA A 71 17.03 -9.41 -1.79
C ALA A 71 16.17 -10.22 -0.81
N GLY A 72 15.39 -11.17 -1.34
CA GLY A 72 14.49 -12.00 -0.54
C GLY A 72 13.18 -11.33 -0.10
N ALA A 73 12.84 -10.15 -0.66
CA ALA A 73 11.57 -9.48 -0.38
C ALA A 73 10.36 -10.40 -0.66
N LYS A 74 9.52 -10.61 0.37
CA LYS A 74 8.31 -11.43 0.30
C LYS A 74 7.11 -10.56 -0.10
N LEU A 75 6.91 -10.40 -1.39
CA LEU A 75 5.85 -9.57 -1.96
C LEU A 75 4.81 -10.42 -2.69
N LEU A 76 3.53 -10.18 -2.41
CA LEU A 76 2.38 -10.71 -3.15
C LEU A 76 1.63 -9.55 -3.80
N VAL A 77 1.52 -9.52 -5.12
CA VAL A 77 0.70 -8.52 -5.82
C VAL A 77 -0.71 -9.07 -5.98
N ALA A 78 -1.71 -8.31 -5.54
CA ALA A 78 -3.10 -8.76 -5.58
C ALA A 78 -4.03 -7.62 -6.02
N HIS A 79 -5.00 -7.98 -6.86
CA HIS A 79 -5.95 -7.01 -7.40
C HIS A 79 -6.95 -6.56 -6.36
N VAL A 80 -7.07 -5.25 -6.15
CA VAL A 80 -8.17 -4.62 -5.43
C VAL A 80 -8.46 -3.25 -6.03
N ASP A 81 -9.71 -3.06 -6.42
CA ASP A 81 -10.29 -1.74 -6.59
C ASP A 81 -11.06 -1.37 -5.32
N VAL A 82 -10.56 -0.37 -4.59
CA VAL A 82 -11.18 0.09 -3.33
C VAL A 82 -12.49 0.85 -3.57
N ALA A 83 -12.78 1.23 -4.82
CA ALA A 83 -14.05 1.83 -5.21
C ALA A 83 -15.16 0.79 -5.46
N SER A 84 -14.84 -0.51 -5.48
CA SER A 84 -15.80 -1.59 -5.71
C SER A 84 -15.86 -2.56 -4.53
N PHE A 85 -17.00 -2.64 -3.85
CA PHE A 85 -17.22 -3.58 -2.74
C PHE A 85 -17.10 -5.03 -3.17
N THR A 86 -17.51 -5.36 -4.39
CA THR A 86 -17.32 -6.71 -4.95
C THR A 86 -15.84 -7.02 -5.12
N SER A 87 -15.04 -6.06 -5.63
CA SER A 87 -13.59 -6.23 -5.69
C SER A 87 -12.96 -6.36 -4.31
N VAL A 88 -13.39 -5.56 -3.33
CA VAL A 88 -12.87 -5.61 -1.95
C VAL A 88 -13.18 -6.96 -1.30
N ARG A 89 -14.40 -7.48 -1.43
CA ARG A 89 -14.77 -8.81 -0.93
C ARG A 89 -13.94 -9.91 -1.56
N ALA A 90 -13.79 -9.91 -2.89
CA ALA A 90 -12.97 -10.90 -3.59
C ALA A 90 -11.49 -10.81 -3.20
N PHE A 91 -10.97 -9.61 -2.97
CA PHE A 91 -9.63 -9.40 -2.45
C PHE A 91 -9.48 -9.97 -1.03
N ALA A 92 -10.40 -9.64 -0.12
CA ALA A 92 -10.38 -10.14 1.25
C ALA A 92 -10.40 -11.67 1.30
N SER A 93 -11.29 -12.33 0.54
CA SER A 93 -11.33 -13.81 0.48
C SER A 93 -10.03 -14.43 -0.01
N ARG A 94 -9.34 -13.81 -0.98
CA ARG A 94 -8.04 -14.29 -1.46
C ARG A 94 -6.93 -14.12 -0.42
N VAL A 95 -6.94 -12.99 0.30
CA VAL A 95 -5.98 -12.75 1.39
C VAL A 95 -6.20 -13.75 2.51
N ASP A 96 -7.44 -13.98 2.92
CA ASP A 96 -7.80 -14.94 3.97
C ASP A 96 -7.37 -16.37 3.61
N ALA A 97 -7.64 -16.80 2.37
CA ALA A 97 -7.19 -18.10 1.87
C ALA A 97 -5.66 -18.23 1.81
N SER A 98 -4.93 -17.14 1.54
CA SER A 98 -3.47 -17.14 1.47
C SER A 98 -2.80 -17.08 2.84
N PHE A 99 -3.50 -16.50 3.83
CA PHE A 99 -2.98 -16.23 5.17
C PHE A 99 -4.05 -16.62 6.21
N PRO A 100 -4.26 -17.91 6.48
CA PRO A 100 -5.29 -18.38 7.41
C PRO A 100 -5.05 -17.94 8.87
N GLY A 101 -3.83 -17.51 9.21
CA GLY A 101 -3.52 -16.86 10.48
C GLY A 101 -3.87 -15.36 10.55
N GLY A 102 -4.47 -14.81 9.49
CA GLY A 102 -4.81 -13.40 9.35
C GLY A 102 -3.65 -12.50 8.94
N VAL A 103 -3.95 -11.20 8.86
CA VAL A 103 -2.99 -10.14 8.59
C VAL A 103 -2.73 -9.34 9.87
N HIS A 104 -1.52 -8.80 10.02
CA HIS A 104 -1.10 -8.08 11.22
C HIS A 104 -1.43 -6.59 11.15
N ALA A 105 -1.47 -6.03 9.95
CA ALA A 105 -1.89 -4.65 9.72
C ALA A 105 -2.38 -4.42 8.28
N LEU A 106 -3.28 -3.45 8.14
CA LEU A 106 -3.78 -2.93 6.87
C LEU A 106 -3.43 -1.44 6.78
N ILE A 107 -2.71 -1.05 5.72
CA ILE A 107 -2.39 0.32 5.39
C ILE A 107 -3.33 0.77 4.27
N ASN A 108 -4.36 1.52 4.64
CA ASN A 108 -5.34 2.12 3.73
C ASN A 108 -4.75 3.35 3.05
N ASN A 109 -3.87 3.13 2.08
CA ASN A 109 -3.16 4.20 1.38
C ASN A 109 -3.75 4.51 -0.01
N ALA A 110 -4.54 3.62 -0.61
CA ALA A 110 -5.17 3.90 -1.90
C ALA A 110 -6.04 5.16 -1.80
N GLY A 111 -5.73 6.17 -2.62
CA GLY A 111 -6.47 7.42 -2.73
C GLY A 111 -6.62 7.79 -4.20
N VAL A 112 -7.72 8.47 -4.52
CA VAL A 112 -7.99 9.00 -5.86
C VAL A 112 -8.09 10.51 -5.75
N LEU A 113 -7.43 11.23 -6.66
CA LEU A 113 -7.60 12.67 -6.84
C LEU A 113 -8.64 12.90 -7.95
N ASN A 114 -9.78 13.49 -7.58
CA ASN A 114 -10.79 14.00 -8.48
C ASN A 114 -10.50 15.48 -8.74
N PRO A 115 -10.21 15.88 -9.99
CA PRO A 115 -10.06 17.28 -10.33
C PRO A 115 -11.36 18.06 -10.05
N PRO A 116 -11.28 19.34 -9.67
CA PRO A 116 -12.46 20.18 -9.48
C PRO A 116 -13.37 20.16 -10.71
N GLY A 117 -14.68 20.09 -10.51
CA GLY A 117 -15.67 20.11 -11.59
C GLY A 117 -15.85 18.79 -12.36
N ARG A 118 -15.22 17.69 -11.91
CA ARG A 118 -15.41 16.36 -12.51
C ARG A 118 -15.85 15.34 -11.45
N PRO A 119 -17.11 15.41 -10.98
CA PRO A 119 -17.66 14.41 -10.07
C PRO A 119 -17.60 13.03 -10.73
N ALA A 120 -17.07 12.04 -10.00
CA ALA A 120 -17.08 10.65 -10.43
C ALA A 120 -17.89 9.84 -9.41
N VAL A 121 -18.61 8.84 -9.91
CA VAL A 121 -19.39 7.90 -9.10
C VAL A 121 -18.79 6.52 -9.29
N THR A 122 -18.65 5.76 -8.22
CA THR A 122 -18.21 4.36 -8.29
C THR A 122 -19.31 3.49 -8.89
N ASP A 123 -18.96 2.27 -9.33
CA ASP A 123 -19.95 1.31 -9.83
C ASP A 123 -21.00 0.93 -8.75
N ASP A 124 -20.68 1.15 -7.48
CA ASP A 124 -21.57 0.94 -6.34
C ASP A 124 -22.43 2.19 -6.01
N GLY A 125 -22.40 3.22 -6.84
CA GLY A 125 -23.25 4.42 -6.69
C GLY A 125 -22.74 5.44 -5.66
N LEU A 126 -21.48 5.34 -5.23
CA LEU A 126 -20.89 6.27 -4.25
C LEU A 126 -20.11 7.38 -4.94
N GLU A 127 -20.19 8.60 -4.40
CA GLU A 127 -19.33 9.70 -4.84
C GLU A 127 -17.86 9.37 -4.57
N VAL A 128 -17.02 9.45 -5.60
CA VAL A 128 -15.58 9.41 -5.46
C VAL A 128 -15.15 10.75 -4.85
N ARG A 129 -14.69 10.73 -3.59
CA ARG A 129 -14.17 11.90 -2.90
C ARG A 129 -12.66 11.86 -2.74
N THR A 130 -12.05 13.03 -2.85
CA THR A 130 -10.63 13.24 -2.56
C THR A 130 -10.47 14.06 -1.30
N PHE A 131 -9.56 13.65 -0.42
CA PHE A 131 -9.10 14.48 0.70
C PHE A 131 -8.28 15.67 0.16
N GLY A 132 -8.78 16.90 0.38
CA GLY A 132 -8.08 18.14 0.01
C GLY A 132 -8.76 18.99 -1.07
N GLY A 133 -9.87 18.53 -1.65
CA GLY A 133 -10.72 19.38 -2.48
C GLY A 133 -11.52 20.34 -1.60
N GLY A 134 -10.95 21.50 -1.29
CA GLY A 134 -11.65 22.60 -0.66
C GLY A 134 -12.82 23.05 -1.53
N GLY A 135 -14.03 22.73 -1.09
CA GLY A 135 -15.29 23.26 -1.58
C GLY A 135 -16.13 23.67 -0.37
N GLY A 136 -15.71 24.75 0.27
CA GLY A 136 -16.33 25.40 1.42
C GLY A 136 -15.62 26.71 1.68
#